data_AF-A0A7R9URX5-F1
#
_entry.id   AF-A0A7R9URX5-F1
#
_cell.length_a   1.000
_cell.length_b   1.000
_cell.length_c   1.000
_cell.angle_alpha   90.00
_cell.angle_beta   90.00
_cell.angle_gamma   90.00
#
_symmetry.space_group_name_H-M   'P 1'
#
loop_
_entity.id
_entity.type
_entity.pdbx_description
1 polymer ?
#
loop_
_entity_poly.entity_id
_entity_poly.type
_entity_poly.pdbx_seq_one_letter_code
_entity_poly.pdbx_strand_id
1 'polypeptide(L)'
;AVTALVPLLIEGLDDAKDEVKSAARMCAKEIGRTLSGRAVRQCMRALYPALDPSAKPKAKMAALGVLASLCAQKPEGLEYELPDLVPILIEALSDTKAAV
;
A
#
# COMPACT_ATOMS: atom_id res chain seq x y z
N ALA A 1 13.10 10.31 0.89
CA ALA A 1 12.06 11.36 0.95
C ALA A 1 10.70 10.80 1.38
N VAL A 2 10.15 9.75 0.77
CA VAL A 2 9.10 8.94 1.44
C VAL A 2 8.96 7.53 0.84
N THR A 3 9.29 7.39 -0.44
CA THR A 3 9.36 6.10 -1.17
C THR A 3 10.31 5.09 -0.55
N ALA A 4 11.38 5.53 0.11
CA ALA A 4 12.28 4.63 0.86
C ALA A 4 11.61 3.97 2.08
N LEU A 5 10.51 4.54 2.58
CA LEU A 5 9.73 3.95 3.68
C LEU A 5 8.78 2.86 3.19
N VAL A 6 8.42 2.84 1.91
CA VAL A 6 7.44 1.89 1.36
C VAL A 6 7.91 0.43 1.50
N PRO A 7 9.14 0.05 1.14
CA PRO A 7 9.63 -1.31 1.38
C PRO A 7 9.65 -1.69 2.87
N LEU A 8 10.03 -0.75 3.74
CA LEU A 8 10.07 -0.96 5.19
C LEU A 8 8.67 -1.15 5.79
N LEU A 9 7.66 -0.45 5.25
CA LEU A 9 6.26 -0.64 5.65
C LEU A 9 5.74 -1.99 5.19
N ILE A 10 6.07 -2.43 3.97
CA ILE A 10 5.68 -3.76 3.47
C ILE A 10 6.33 -4.85 4.34
N GLU A 11 7.61 -4.71 4.66
CA GLU A 11 8.34 -5.65 5.53
C GLU A 11 7.76 -5.67 6.95
N GLY A 12 7.49 -4.51 7.54
CA GLY A 12 6.89 -4.40 8.87
C GLY A 12 5.45 -4.94 8.94
N LEU A 13 4.71 -4.89 7.83
CA LEU A 13 3.37 -5.49 7.74
C LEU A 13 3.39 -7.02 7.51
N ASP A 14 4.51 -7.56 7.02
CA ASP A 14 4.78 -9.00 6.87
C ASP A 14 5.56 -9.59 8.08
N ASP A 15 5.88 -8.78 9.09
CA ASP A 15 6.60 -9.23 10.29
C ASP A 15 5.79 -10.27 11.06
N ALA A 16 6.46 -11.18 11.77
CA ALA A 16 5.79 -12.20 12.58
C ALA A 16 5.05 -11.61 13.80
N LYS A 17 5.52 -10.48 14.33
CA LYS A 17 4.99 -9.85 15.55
C LYS A 17 3.86 -8.90 15.24
N ASP A 18 2.72 -9.09 15.91
CA ASP A 18 1.55 -8.22 15.73
C ASP A 18 1.80 -6.77 16.16
N GLU A 19 2.70 -6.54 17.12
CA GLU A 19 3.13 -5.21 17.54
C GLU A 19 3.80 -4.44 16.38
N VAL A 20 4.66 -5.11 15.61
CA VAL A 20 5.38 -4.52 14.47
C VAL A 20 4.41 -4.24 13.32
N LYS A 21 3.48 -5.17 13.04
CA LYS A 21 2.41 -4.95 12.07
C LYS A 21 1.55 -3.75 12.44
N SER A 22 1.17 -3.63 13.71
CA SER A 22 0.35 -2.52 14.22
C SER A 22 1.09 -1.18 14.08
N ALA A 23 2.37 -1.15 14.49
CA ALA A 23 3.22 0.04 14.33
C ALA A 23 3.38 0.44 12.86
N ALA A 24 3.58 -0.52 11.96
CA ALA A 24 3.65 -0.27 10.52
C ALA A 24 2.34 0.31 9.97
N ARG A 25 1.16 -0.20 10.40
CA ARG A 25 -0.15 0.37 10.04
C ARG A 25 -0.31 1.80 10.54
N MET A 26 0.06 2.07 11.80
CA MET A 26 0.01 3.41 12.37
C MET A 26 0.92 4.37 11.61
N CYS A 27 2.13 3.92 11.25
CA CYS A 27 3.08 4.70 10.47
C CYS A 27 2.53 5.01 9.07
N ALA A 28 1.97 4.01 8.37
CA ALA A 28 1.34 4.21 7.07
C ALA A 28 0.18 5.22 7.13
N LYS A 29 -0.63 5.18 8.19
CA LYS A 29 -1.72 6.12 8.42
C LYS A 29 -1.21 7.55 8.64
N GLU A 30 -0.18 7.73 9.46
CA GLU A 30 0.34 9.07 9.76
C GLU A 30 1.12 9.65 8.56
N ILE A 31 1.78 8.80 7.78
CA ILE A 31 2.36 9.16 6.49
C ILE A 31 1.26 9.65 5.54
N GLY A 32 0.15 8.92 5.42
CA GLY A 32 -1.00 9.35 4.60
C GLY A 32 -1.58 10.71 5.02
N ARG A 33 -1.56 11.01 6.33
CA ARG A 33 -2.06 12.27 6.89
C ARG A 33 -1.10 13.45 6.65
N THR A 34 0.19 13.21 6.78
CA THR A 34 1.23 14.24 6.70
C THR A 34 1.71 14.53 5.29
N LEU A 35 1.63 13.56 4.37
CA LEU A 35 2.12 13.71 3.00
C LEU A 35 1.25 14.65 2.15
N SER A 36 1.88 15.45 1.28
CA SER A 36 1.17 16.19 0.22
C SER A 36 0.67 15.24 -0.88
N GLY A 37 -0.36 15.63 -1.65
CA GLY A 37 -0.92 14.75 -2.70
C GLY A 37 0.10 14.27 -3.74
N ARG A 38 1.17 15.04 -4.00
CA ARG A 38 2.30 14.62 -4.85
C ARG A 38 3.10 13.47 -4.22
N ALA A 39 3.31 13.50 -2.91
CA ALA A 39 4.05 12.45 -2.21
C ALA A 39 3.21 11.16 -2.07
N VAL A 40 1.89 11.28 -1.94
CA VAL A 40 0.97 10.12 -2.01
C VAL A 40 1.10 9.40 -3.36
N ARG A 41 1.11 10.14 -4.48
CA ARG A 41 1.34 9.55 -5.81
C ARG A 41 2.69 8.82 -5.92
N GLN A 42 3.75 9.40 -5.36
CA GLN A 42 5.06 8.73 -5.32
C GLN A 42 5.04 7.44 -4.50
N CYS A 43 4.34 7.42 -3.36
CA CYS A 43 4.15 6.19 -2.57
C CYS A 43 3.38 5.13 -3.36
N MET A 44 2.30 5.51 -4.06
CA MET A 44 1.51 4.57 -4.86
C MET A 44 2.32 3.92 -5.98
N ARG A 45 3.09 4.72 -6.72
CA ARG A 45 3.98 4.19 -7.76
C ARG A 45 5.08 3.27 -7.20
N ALA A 46 5.56 3.56 -6.00
CA ALA A 46 6.51 2.69 -5.31
C ALA A 46 5.87 1.38 -4.79
N LEU A 47 4.54 1.31 -4.67
CA LEU A 47 3.81 0.09 -4.31
C LEU A 47 3.54 -0.82 -5.52
N TYR A 48 3.58 -0.31 -6.76
CA TYR A 48 3.29 -1.11 -7.97
C TYR A 48 4.13 -2.39 -8.07
N PRO A 49 5.45 -2.41 -7.79
CA PRO A 49 6.24 -3.64 -7.84
C PRO A 49 5.80 -4.69 -6.80
N ALA A 50 5.22 -4.25 -5.67
CA ALA A 50 4.71 -5.14 -4.63
C ALA A 50 3.29 -5.66 -4.92
N LEU A 51 2.59 -5.02 -5.86
CA LEU A 51 1.27 -5.42 -6.36
C LEU A 51 1.34 -6.26 -7.65
N ASP A 52 2.53 -6.37 -8.26
CA ASP A 52 2.77 -7.16 -9.47
C ASP A 52 2.29 -8.61 -9.27
N PRO A 53 1.67 -9.25 -10.28
CA PRO A 53 1.21 -10.63 -10.21
C PRO A 53 2.29 -11.62 -9.74
N SER A 54 3.57 -11.34 -10.01
CA SER A 54 4.72 -12.15 -9.61
C SER A 54 5.15 -11.96 -8.14
N ALA A 55 4.59 -10.97 -7.43
CA ALA A 55 4.92 -10.66 -6.05
C ALA A 55 4.32 -11.69 -5.06
N LYS A 56 4.95 -11.84 -3.89
CA LYS A 56 4.50 -12.77 -2.84
C LYS A 56 3.09 -12.37 -2.33
N PRO A 57 2.15 -13.30 -2.15
CA PRO A 57 0.76 -12.99 -1.74
C PRO A 57 0.65 -12.15 -0.45
N LYS A 58 1.48 -12.44 0.55
CA LYS A 58 1.50 -11.65 1.80
C LYS A 58 1.98 -10.21 1.59
N ALA A 59 3.00 -10.02 0.76
CA ALA A 59 3.49 -8.69 0.40
C ALA A 59 2.44 -7.90 -0.40
N LYS A 60 1.66 -8.56 -1.27
CA LYS A 60 0.50 -7.96 -1.95
C LYS A 60 -0.54 -7.47 -0.95
N MET A 61 -0.94 -8.31 0.02
CA MET A 61 -1.91 -7.91 1.05
C MET A 61 -1.41 -6.75 1.93
N ALA A 62 -0.13 -6.75 2.29
CA ALA A 62 0.50 -5.64 3.01
C ALA A 62 0.46 -4.35 2.19
N ALA A 63 0.86 -4.40 0.91
CA ALA A 63 0.84 -3.27 0.00
C ALA A 63 -0.58 -2.72 -0.21
N LEU A 64 -1.58 -3.58 -0.36
CA LEU A 64 -3.00 -3.21 -0.42
C LEU A 64 -3.47 -2.51 0.86
N GLY A 65 -3.03 -2.97 2.04
CA GLY A 65 -3.35 -2.33 3.32
C GLY A 65 -2.76 -0.93 3.48
N VAL A 66 -1.52 -0.73 3.01
CA VAL A 66 -0.89 0.60 2.96
C VAL A 66 -1.66 1.49 2.00
N LEU A 67 -1.99 0.99 0.81
CA LEU A 67 -2.70 1.74 -0.21
C LEU A 67 -4.09 2.16 0.27
N ALA A 68 -4.87 1.25 0.87
CA ALA A 68 -6.17 1.56 1.44
C ALA A 68 -6.07 2.66 2.53
N SER A 69 -5.04 2.60 3.37
CA SER A 69 -4.79 3.61 4.40
C SER A 69 -4.46 4.98 3.79
N LEU A 70 -3.67 5.01 2.71
CA LEU A 70 -3.36 6.25 1.98
C LEU A 70 -4.60 6.84 1.30
N CYS A 71 -5.39 6.01 0.61
CA CYS A 71 -6.64 6.40 -0.03
C CYS A 71 -7.65 6.98 0.96
N ALA A 72 -7.76 6.37 2.14
CA ALA A 72 -8.70 6.80 3.18
C ALA A 72 -8.33 8.16 3.79
N GLN A 73 -7.04 8.54 3.81
CA GLN A 73 -6.60 9.82 4.39
C GLN A 73 -6.57 10.95 3.36
N LYS A 74 -6.20 10.69 2.11
CA LYS A 74 -6.10 11.71 1.04
C LYS A 74 -6.56 11.18 -0.33
N PRO A 75 -7.86 11.30 -0.65
CA PRO A 75 -8.36 10.93 -1.98
C PRO A 75 -7.95 11.91 -3.09
N GLU A 76 -7.62 13.15 -2.73
CA GLU A 76 -7.36 14.34 -3.58
C GLU A 76 -6.01 14.33 -4.32
N GLY A 77 -5.73 13.20 -4.97
CA GLY A 77 -4.52 12.96 -5.76
C GLY A 77 -4.48 11.56 -6.37
N LEU A 78 -5.46 10.72 -6.00
CA LEU A 78 -5.68 9.36 -6.48
C LEU A 78 -6.29 9.34 -7.89
N GLU A 79 -7.12 10.34 -8.19
CA GLU A 79 -7.93 10.48 -9.40
C GLU A 79 -7.12 10.33 -10.70
N TYR A 80 -5.86 10.76 -10.70
CA TYR A 80 -4.96 10.64 -11.86
C TYR A 80 -4.28 9.27 -11.99
N GLU A 81 -4.18 8.50 -10.89
CA GLU A 81 -3.51 7.18 -10.87
C GLU A 81 -4.53 6.03 -10.82
N LEU A 82 -5.82 6.33 -10.61
CA LEU A 82 -6.91 5.35 -10.62
C LEU A 82 -6.99 4.51 -11.92
N PRO A 83 -6.83 5.07 -13.13
CA PRO A 83 -6.93 4.26 -14.36
C PRO A 83 -5.91 3.13 -14.42
N ASP A 84 -4.69 3.38 -13.93
CA ASP A 84 -3.61 2.40 -13.90
C ASP A 84 -3.72 1.47 -12.69
N LEU A 85 -4.25 1.98 -11.57
CA LEU A 85 -4.34 1.24 -10.32
C LEU A 85 -5.54 0.29 -10.27
N VAL A 86 -6.71 0.69 -10.80
CA VAL A 86 -7.93 -0.11 -10.80
C VAL A 86 -7.72 -1.52 -11.35
N PRO A 87 -7.10 -1.74 -12.53
CA PRO A 87 -6.87 -3.09 -13.04
C PRO A 87 -5.96 -3.91 -12.10
N ILE A 88 -4.91 -3.29 -11.54
CA ILE A 88 -3.99 -3.94 -10.59
C ILE A 88 -4.72 -4.34 -9.30
N LEU A 89 -5.62 -3.48 -8.79
CA LEU A 89 -6.44 -3.79 -7.61
C LEU A 89 -7.43 -4.91 -7.88
N ILE A 90 -8.08 -4.91 -9.04
CA ILE A 90 -9.00 -5.98 -9.44
C ILE A 90 -8.23 -7.31 -9.51
N GLU A 91 -7.05 -7.32 -10.13
CA GLU A 91 -6.22 -8.52 -10.24
C GLU A 91 -5.72 -8.99 -8.87
N ALA A 92 -5.20 -8.09 -8.03
CA ALA A 92 -4.72 -8.42 -6.69
C ALA A 92 -5.84 -8.93 -5.76
N LEU A 93 -7.05 -8.37 -5.87
CA LEU A 93 -8.24 -8.86 -5.16
C LEU A 93 -8.79 -10.17 -5.77
N SER A 94 -8.54 -10.44 -7.05
CA SER A 94 -8.95 -11.70 -7.70
C SER A 94 -8.01 -12.86 -7.41
N ASP A 95 -6.73 -12.57 -7.11
CA ASP A 95 -5.68 -13.56 -6.81
C ASP A 95 -5.76 -14.09 -5.36
N THR A 96 -6.50 -13.42 -4.45
CA THR A 96 -6.73 -13.95 -3.10
C THR A 96 -7.65 -15.17 -3.14
N LYS A 97 -7.05 -16.36 -3.28
CA LYS A 97 -7.66 -17.61 -2.85
C LYS A 97 -8.06 -17.48 -1.37
N ALA A 98 -9.35 -17.28 -1.13
CA ALA A 98 -10.06 -17.52 0.12
C ALA A 98 -9.40 -16.95 1.39
N ALA A 99 -9.49 -15.64 1.59
CA ALA A 99 -9.52 -15.03 2.93
C ALA A 99 -10.22 -13.67 2.85
N VAL A 100 -11.53 -13.72 2.60
CA VAL A 100 -12.48 -12.70 3.06
C VAL A 100 -13.17 -13.28 4.29
#